data_AF-A0A966FQ69-F1
#
_entry.id   AF-A0A966FQ69-F1
#
_cell.length_a   1.000
_cell.length_b   1.000
_cell.length_c   1.000
_cell.angle_alpha   90.00
_cell.angle_beta   90.00
_cell.angle_gamma   90.00
#
_symmetry.space_group_name_H-M   'P 1'
#
loop_
_entity.id
_entity.type
_entity.pdbx_description
1 polymer ?
#
loop_
_entity_poly.entity_id
_entity_poly.type
_entity_poly.pdbx_seq_one_letter_code
_entity_poly.pdbx_strand_id
1 'polypeptide(L)'
;MNQQSIIRDIEQCARERRISISALCRRAGIHPDTFRNWRKTPQNPDPVGANLHSVERLYAELRKIDAEDAERVAKNGGVAA
;
A
#
# COMPACT_ATOMS: atom_id res chain seq x y z
N MET A 1 10.45 -2.80 15.46
CA MET A 1 9.22 -2.64 14.64
C MET A 1 8.47 -3.96 14.65
N ASN A 2 7.16 -3.96 14.94
CA ASN A 2 6.31 -5.15 14.84
C ASN A 2 5.70 -5.21 13.43
N GLN A 3 5.59 -6.39 12.82
CA GLN A 3 4.91 -6.62 11.55
C GLN A 3 3.54 -5.92 11.49
N GLN A 4 2.75 -5.99 12.57
CA GLN A 4 1.42 -5.36 12.57
C GLN A 4 1.48 -3.83 12.47
N SER A 5 2.56 -3.20 12.94
CA SER A 5 2.79 -1.77 12.74
C SER A 5 3.11 -1.45 11.28
N ILE A 6 3.90 -2.28 10.60
CA ILE A 6 4.22 -2.13 9.17
C ILE A 6 2.95 -2.28 8.32
N ILE A 7 2.11 -3.26 8.63
CA ILE A 7 0.85 -3.47 7.91
C ILE A 7 -0.08 -2.27 8.07
N ARG A 8 -0.21 -1.73 9.29
CA ARG A 8 -1.01 -0.52 9.54
C ARG A 8 -0.47 0.71 8.83
N ASP A 9 0.85 0.85 8.76
CA ASP A 9 1.52 1.94 8.03
C ASP A 9 1.19 1.88 6.53
N ILE A 10 1.30 0.69 5.91
CA ILE A 10 0.91 0.49 4.51
C ILE A 10 -0.58 0.80 4.29
N GLU A 11 -1.47 0.37 5.20
CA GLU A 11 -2.90 0.69 5.16
C GLU A 11 -3.16 2.20 5.22
N GLN A 12 -2.44 2.90 6.10
CA GLN A 12 -2.53 4.34 6.25
C GLN A 12 -2.03 5.06 4.98
N CYS A 13 -0.86 4.70 4.46
CA CYS A 13 -0.31 5.31 3.25
C CYS A 13 -1.22 5.09 2.03
N ALA A 14 -1.81 3.89 1.88
CA ALA A 14 -2.76 3.61 0.81
C ALA A 14 -4.03 4.46 0.93
N ARG A 15 -4.55 4.63 2.16
CA ARG A 15 -5.72 5.47 2.44
C ARG A 15 -5.47 6.94 2.08
N GLU A 16 -4.31 7.48 2.45
CA GLU A 16 -3.93 8.88 2.14
C GLU A 16 -3.90 9.14 0.64
N ARG A 17 -3.43 8.16 -0.14
CA ARG A 17 -3.37 8.20 -1.61
C ARG A 17 -4.68 7.77 -2.29
N ARG A 18 -5.73 7.53 -1.52
CA ARG A 18 -7.06 7.09 -2.00
C ARG A 18 -7.00 5.82 -2.86
N ILE A 19 -6.03 4.93 -2.63
CA ILE A 19 -5.91 3.65 -3.31
C ILE A 19 -6.36 2.52 -2.38
N SER A 20 -7.12 1.55 -2.90
CA SER A 20 -7.46 0.36 -2.14
C SER A 20 -6.24 -0.56 -1.96
N ILE A 21 -6.16 -1.26 -0.83
CA ILE A 21 -5.09 -2.25 -0.60
C ILE A 21 -5.08 -3.33 -1.67
N SER A 22 -6.25 -3.77 -2.13
CA SER A 22 -6.37 -4.73 -3.23
C SER A 22 -5.73 -4.22 -4.52
N ALA A 23 -5.95 -2.94 -4.86
CA ALA A 23 -5.32 -2.33 -6.03
C ALA A 23 -3.81 -2.19 -5.85
N LEU A 24 -3.35 -1.74 -4.67
CA LEU A 24 -1.93 -1.65 -4.35
C LEU A 24 -1.23 -3.01 -4.46
N CYS A 25 -1.83 -4.07 -3.91
CA CYS A 25 -1.31 -5.43 -4.01
C CYS A 25 -1.20 -5.89 -5.47
N ARG A 26 -2.24 -5.66 -6.28
CA ARG A 26 -2.21 -5.99 -7.71
C ARG A 26 -1.10 -5.24 -8.46
N ARG A 27 -0.91 -3.95 -8.19
CA ARG A 27 0.20 -3.17 -8.77
C ARG A 27 1.57 -3.73 -8.37
N ALA A 28 1.70 -4.21 -7.13
CA ALA A 28 2.92 -4.82 -6.60
C ALA A 28 3.14 -6.29 -7.04
N GLY A 29 2.22 -6.88 -7.82
CA GLY A 29 2.27 -8.29 -8.19
C GLY A 29 2.07 -9.23 -6.99
N ILE A 30 1.26 -8.83 -6.03
CA ILE A 30 0.92 -9.57 -4.81
C ILE A 30 -0.58 -9.87 -4.83
N HIS A 31 -0.97 -11.11 -4.50
CA HIS A 31 -2.39 -11.43 -4.38
C HIS A 31 -2.99 -10.72 -3.14
N PRO A 32 -4.16 -10.07 -3.23
CA PRO A 32 -4.77 -9.38 -2.09
C PRO A 32 -4.95 -10.26 -0.84
N ASP A 33 -5.21 -11.57 -1.03
CA ASP A 33 -5.31 -12.51 0.08
C ASP A 33 -4.00 -12.68 0.85
N THR A 34 -2.85 -12.54 0.18
CA THR A 34 -1.55 -12.56 0.84
C THR A 34 -1.47 -11.44 1.88
N PHE A 35 -1.89 -10.22 1.52
CA PHE A 35 -1.93 -9.11 2.46
C PHE A 35 -2.99 -9.33 3.55
N ARG A 36 -4.17 -9.87 3.19
CA ARG A 36 -5.22 -10.22 4.16
C ARG A 36 -4.69 -11.18 5.24
N ASN A 37 -3.87 -12.15 4.87
CA ASN A 37 -3.29 -13.15 5.78
C ASN A 37 -2.22 -12.59 6.72
N TRP A 38 -1.64 -11.42 6.40
CA TRP A 38 -0.68 -10.74 7.28
C TRP A 38 -1.34 -9.94 8.40
N ARG A 39 -2.63 -9.61 8.25
CA ARG A 39 -3.39 -8.82 9.22
C ARG A 39 -3.84 -9.69 10.38
N LYS A 40 -3.53 -9.26 11.60
CA LYS A 40 -4.12 -9.84 12.80
C LYS A 40 -5.58 -9.41 12.90
N THR A 41 -6.49 -10.38 12.85
CA THR A 41 -7.93 -10.15 12.99
C THR A 41 -8.53 -11.21 13.92
N PRO A 42 -9.76 -11.06 14.44
CA PRO A 42 -10.41 -12.12 15.22
C PRO A 42 -10.51 -13.44 14.46
N GLN A 43 -10.63 -13.39 13.13
CA GLN A 43 -10.70 -14.55 12.22
C GLN A 43 -9.30 -15.05 11.79
N ASN A 44 -8.24 -14.32 12.12
CA ASN A 44 -6.84 -14.64 11.85
C ASN A 44 -5.98 -14.24 13.07
N PRO A 45 -6.10 -14.98 14.19
CA PRO A 45 -5.42 -14.62 15.44
C PRO A 45 -3.90 -14.79 15.36
N ASP A 46 -3.43 -15.67 14.47
CA ASP A 46 -2.03 -15.98 14.20
C ASP A 46 -1.70 -15.70 12.72
N PRO A 47 -1.39 -14.44 12.36
CA PRO A 47 -1.17 -14.04 10.98
C PRO A 47 0.15 -14.57 10.43
N VAL A 48 0.15 -14.94 9.15
CA VAL A 48 1.37 -15.33 8.44
C VAL A 48 2.35 -14.15 8.41
N GLY A 49 3.63 -14.47 8.58
CA GLY A 49 4.71 -13.51 8.47
C GLY A 49 4.72 -12.77 7.13
N ALA A 50 4.79 -11.44 7.15
CA ALA A 50 4.96 -10.67 5.93
C ALA A 50 6.39 -10.83 5.42
N ASN A 51 6.55 -11.28 4.17
CA ASN A 51 7.87 -11.36 3.55
C ASN A 51 8.40 -9.95 3.27
N LEU A 52 9.63 -9.65 3.71
CA LEU A 52 10.31 -8.38 3.49
C LEU A 52 10.26 -7.94 2.02
N HIS A 53 10.50 -8.86 1.09
CA HIS A 53 10.48 -8.56 -0.34
C HIS A 53 9.11 -8.04 -0.81
N SER A 54 8.02 -8.61 -0.29
CA SER A 54 6.67 -8.17 -0.66
C SER A 54 6.30 -6.85 0.01
N VAL A 55 6.79 -6.59 1.23
CA VAL A 55 6.66 -5.29 1.90
C VAL A 55 7.39 -4.20 1.11
N GLU A 56 8.63 -4.45 0.69
CA GLU A 56 9.42 -3.51 -0.12
C GLU A 56 8.73 -3.18 -1.45
N ARG A 57 8.13 -4.18 -2.11
CA ARG A 57 7.35 -3.96 -3.34
C ARG A 57 6.15 -3.05 -3.11
N LEU A 58 5.41 -3.21 -2.00
CA LEU A 58 4.28 -2.34 -1.67
C LEU A 58 4.75 -0.89 -1.47
N TYR A 59 5.84 -0.67 -0.73
CA TYR A 59 6.42 0.66 -0.57
C TYR A 59 6.98 1.25 -1.88
N ALA A 60 7.50 0.42 -2.78
CA ALA A 60 7.92 0.88 -4.10
C ALA A 60 6.72 1.36 -4.94
N GLU A 61 5.59 0.65 -4.90
CA GLU A 61 4.37 1.08 -5.58
C GLU A 61 3.74 2.34 -4.97
N LEU A 62 3.77 2.47 -3.63
CA LEU A 62 3.33 3.71 -2.96
C LEU A 62 4.15 4.92 -3.43
N ARG A 63 5.47 4.79 -3.57
CA ARG A 63 6.34 5.85 -4.10
C ARG A 63 6.06 6.19 -5.56
N LYS A 64 5.70 5.20 -6.38
CA LYS A 64 5.27 5.45 -7.77
C LYS A 64 3.97 6.25 -7.81
N ILE A 65 3.00 5.90 -6.95
CA ILE A 65 1.75 6.64 -6.84
C ILE A 65 2.00 8.09 -6.45
N ASP A 66 2.90 8.34 -5.51
CA ASP A 66 3.28 9.71 -5.13
C ASP A 66 3.85 10.49 -6.31
N ALA A 67 4.70 9.86 -7.12
CA ALA A 67 5.24 10.47 -8.33
C ALA A 67 4.17 10.73 -9.40
N GLU A 68 3.24 9.79 -9.61
CA GLU A 68 2.09 9.94 -10.51
C GLU A 68 1.18 11.10 -10.06
N ASP A 69 0.90 11.21 -8.77
CA ASP A 69 0.08 12.27 -8.20
C ASP A 69 0.79 13.63 -8.27
N ALA A 70 2.10 13.68 -7.99
CA ALA A 70 2.89 14.89 -8.15
C ALA A 70 2.92 15.37 -9.60
N GLU A 71 3.09 14.44 -10.56
CA GLU A 71 3.02 14.74 -11.99
C GLU A 71 1.64 15.25 -12.40
N ARG A 72 0.57 14.62 -11.91
CA ARG A 72 -0.82 15.05 -12.16
C ARG A 72 -1.08 16.44 -11.62
N VAL A 73 -0.60 16.75 -10.42
CA VAL A 73 -0.71 18.10 -9.82
C VAL A 73 0.10 19.10 -10.65
N ALA A 74 1.32 18.76 -11.08
CA ALA A 74 2.12 19.65 -11.92
C ALA A 74 1.46 19.94 -13.29
N LYS A 75 0.84 18.93 -13.91
CA LYS A 75 0.10 19.07 -15.17
C LYS A 75 -1.18 19.89 -15.01
N ASN A 76 -1.94 19.68 -13.93
CA ASN A 76 -3.22 20.35 -13.69
C ASN A 76 -3.06 21.74 -13.07
N GLY A 77 -1.96 22.01 -12.36
CA GLY A 77 -1.65 23.32 -11.76
C GLY A 77 -1.32 24.41 -12.78
N GLY A 78 -1.14 24.07 -14.06
CA GLY A 78 -1.10 25.03 -15.17
C GLY A 78 -2.49 25.46 -15.69
N VAL A 79 -3.57 24.89 -15.16
CA VAL A 79 -4.96 25.18 -15.52
C VAL A 79 -5.70 25.80 -14.33
N ALA A 80 -5.09 26.81 -13.71
CA ALA A 80 -5.78 27.74 -12.82
C ALA A 80 -5.38 29.14 -13.29
N ALA A 81 -6.13 29.62 -14.29
CA ALA A 81 -6.21 31.04 -14.65
C ALA A 81 -7.14 31.76 -13.66
#